data_AF-A0A947SAR3-F1
#
_entry.id   AF-A0A947SAR3-F1
#
_cell.length_a   1.000
_cell.length_b   1.000
_cell.length_c   1.000
_cell.angle_alpha   90.00
_cell.angle_beta   90.00
_cell.angle_gamma   90.00
#
_symmetry.space_group_name_H-M   'P 1'
#
loop_
_entity.id
_entity.type
_entity.pdbx_description
1 polymer ?
#
loop_
_entity_poly.entity_id
_entity_poly.type
_entity_poly.pdbx_seq_one_letter_code
_entity_poly.pdbx_strand_id
1 'polypeptide(L)'
;MINDDLDNALCSTGFFVINSEKINSETLLVLLKSLVGQLQLKKGCSGTILTAIGDDEFKRIILPDIPVSIQSDIKKKITEMYNAKALSNRLLNIAKQGVEIAIEKDEKEAQDWIGMELKKYSQFVYC
;
A
#
# COMPACT_ATOMS: atom_id res chain seq x y z
N MET A 1 5.29 -2.81 -1.26
CA MET A 1 6.29 -2.05 -2.02
C MET A 1 7.12 -1.31 -1.01
N ILE A 2 8.43 -1.31 -1.17
CA ILE A 2 9.33 -0.49 -0.36
C ILE A 2 9.33 0.87 -1.07
N ASN A 3 8.84 1.89 -0.40
CA ASN A 3 8.83 3.26 -0.90
C ASN A 3 10.13 3.96 -0.47
N ASP A 4 10.42 5.13 -1.02
CA ASP A 4 11.64 5.90 -0.71
C ASP A 4 11.83 6.14 0.81
N ASP A 5 10.74 6.35 1.55
CA ASP A 5 10.76 6.52 3.02
C ASP A 5 11.28 5.29 3.79
N LEU A 6 11.27 4.12 3.14
CA LEU A 6 11.65 2.83 3.71
C LEU A 6 12.91 2.25 3.03
N ASP A 7 13.57 3.02 2.16
CA ASP A 7 14.82 2.58 1.55
C ASP A 7 15.91 2.40 2.62
N ASN A 8 16.62 1.28 2.56
CA ASN A 8 17.60 0.85 3.56
C ASN A 8 17.08 0.72 5.01
N ALA A 9 15.76 0.66 5.21
CA ALA A 9 15.18 0.42 6.54
C ALA A 9 15.45 -1.01 7.04
N LEU A 10 15.45 -1.19 8.36
CA LEU A 10 15.60 -2.50 8.98
C LEU A 10 14.31 -3.31 8.89
N CYS A 11 14.43 -4.57 8.48
CA CYS A 11 13.34 -5.53 8.45
C CYS A 11 13.64 -6.70 9.39
N SER A 12 12.62 -7.28 10.01
CA SER A 12 12.79 -8.48 10.83
C SER A 12 13.21 -9.67 9.96
N THR A 13 13.99 -10.58 10.52
CA THR A 13 14.47 -11.79 9.85
C THR A 13 13.36 -12.77 9.47
N GLY A 14 12.14 -12.58 10.00
CA GLY A 14 10.95 -13.36 9.62
C GLY A 14 10.29 -12.94 8.30
N PHE A 15 10.83 -11.94 7.59
CA PHE A 15 10.31 -11.46 6.31
C PHE A 15 11.26 -11.77 5.16
N PHE A 16 10.65 -12.02 4.00
CA PHE A 16 11.38 -12.13 2.74
C PHE A 16 11.43 -10.77 2.05
N VAL A 17 12.64 -10.28 1.77
CA VAL A 17 12.86 -9.13 0.89
C VAL A 17 13.05 -9.66 -0.52
N ILE A 18 12.18 -9.24 -1.44
CA ILE A 18 12.15 -9.76 -2.80
C ILE A 18 12.51 -8.64 -3.76
N ASN A 19 13.53 -8.87 -4.58
CA ASN A 19 13.88 -8.02 -5.70
C ASN A 19 13.88 -8.85 -6.99
N SER A 20 13.37 -8.28 -8.08
CA SER A 20 13.27 -8.95 -9.37
C SER A 20 13.61 -7.98 -10.49
N GLU A 21 14.47 -8.42 -11.41
CA GLU A 21 14.80 -7.67 -12.63
C GLU A 21 13.71 -7.82 -13.71
N LYS A 22 12.86 -8.85 -13.60
CA LYS A 22 11.85 -9.20 -14.64
C LYS A 22 10.46 -8.68 -14.34
N ILE A 23 10.08 -8.65 -13.06
CA ILE A 23 8.73 -8.28 -12.62
C ILE A 23 8.83 -7.09 -11.67
N ASN A 24 8.17 -5.98 -11.99
CA ASN A 24 8.15 -4.82 -11.11
C ASN A 24 7.44 -5.12 -9.77
N SER A 25 7.77 -4.35 -8.74
CA SER A 25 7.29 -4.60 -7.37
C SER A 25 5.77 -4.55 -7.24
N GLU A 26 5.09 -3.71 -8.03
CA GLU A 26 3.64 -3.54 -8.03
C GLU A 26 2.95 -4.79 -8.61
N THR A 27 3.46 -5.33 -9.70
CA THR A 27 2.96 -6.57 -10.30
C THR A 27 3.23 -7.76 -9.39
N LEU A 28 4.43 -7.85 -8.82
CA LEU A 28 4.78 -8.91 -7.88
C LEU A 28 3.86 -8.90 -6.66
N LEU A 29 3.54 -7.71 -6.12
CA LEU A 29 2.58 -7.55 -5.04
C LEU A 29 1.21 -8.15 -5.42
N VAL A 30 0.70 -7.83 -6.61
CA VAL A 30 -0.59 -8.35 -7.09
C VAL A 30 -0.53 -9.87 -7.25
N LEU A 31 0.54 -10.41 -7.86
CA LEU A 31 0.70 -11.85 -8.05
C LEU A 31 0.73 -12.60 -6.72
N LEU A 32 1.49 -12.12 -5.74
CA LEU A 32 1.58 -12.75 -4.42
C LEU A 32 0.28 -12.62 -3.63
N LYS A 33 -0.47 -11.53 -3.78
CA LYS A 33 -1.77 -11.32 -3.12
C LYS A 33 -2.93 -11.99 -3.84
N SER A 34 -2.75 -12.41 -5.09
CA SER A 34 -3.76 -13.16 -5.84
C SER A 34 -4.11 -14.48 -5.15
N LEU A 35 -5.29 -15.02 -5.46
CA LEU A 35 -5.72 -16.32 -4.93
C LEU A 35 -4.68 -17.41 -5.21
N VAL A 36 -4.15 -17.48 -6.44
CA VAL A 36 -3.17 -18.49 -6.84
C VAL A 36 -1.84 -18.30 -6.09
N GLY A 37 -1.35 -17.07 -5.97
CA GLY A 37 -0.14 -16.77 -5.20
C GLY A 37 -0.28 -17.14 -3.73
N GLN A 38 -1.41 -16.79 -3.11
CA GLN A 38 -1.72 -17.14 -1.72
C GLN A 38 -1.86 -18.65 -1.52
N LEU A 39 -2.41 -19.40 -2.48
CA LEU A 39 -2.48 -20.86 -2.41
C LEU A 39 -1.09 -21.50 -2.47
N GLN A 40 -0.19 -20.99 -3.34
CA GLN A 40 1.19 -21.47 -3.39
C GLN A 40 1.94 -21.19 -2.09
N LEU A 41 1.81 -19.97 -1.55
CA LEU A 41 2.41 -19.59 -0.27
C LEU A 41 1.92 -20.50 0.87
N LYS A 42 0.60 -20.74 0.95
CA LYS A 42 0.01 -21.62 1.97
C LYS A 42 0.45 -23.07 1.82
N LYS A 43 0.65 -23.56 0.59
CA LYS A 43 1.15 -24.91 0.33
C LYS A 43 2.59 -25.09 0.83
N GLY A 44 3.44 -24.07 0.67
CA GLY A 44 4.82 -24.07 1.13
C GLY A 44 4.98 -23.84 2.64
N CYS A 45 3.91 -23.44 3.32
CA CYS A 45 3.93 -23.27 4.77
C CYS A 45 3.97 -24.63 5.50
N SER A 46 4.74 -24.70 6.57
CA SER A 46 4.89 -25.89 7.41
C SER A 46 4.84 -25.53 8.91
N GLY A 47 4.62 -26.52 9.77
CA GLY A 47 4.50 -26.34 11.22
C GLY A 47 3.05 -26.24 11.71
N THR A 48 2.78 -26.80 12.89
CA THR A 48 1.43 -26.91 13.49
C THR A 48 1.07 -25.75 14.42
N ILE A 49 2.05 -25.16 15.10
CA ILE A 49 1.83 -24.08 16.10
C ILE A 49 2.31 -22.73 15.55
N LEU A 50 3.51 -22.68 14.99
CA LEU A 50 4.04 -21.50 14.29
C LEU A 50 4.26 -21.85 12.82
N THR A 51 3.28 -21.51 11.99
CA THR A 51 3.30 -21.85 10.57
C THR A 51 4.11 -20.81 9.80
N ALA A 52 5.20 -21.25 9.15
CA ALA A 52 6.07 -20.40 8.34
C ALA A 52 6.43 -21.08 7.01
N ILE A 53 6.72 -20.27 6.00
CA ILE A 53 7.27 -20.74 4.73
C ILE A 53 8.81 -20.71 4.82
N GLY A 54 9.44 -21.82 4.45
CA GLY A 54 10.90 -21.89 4.37
C GLY A 54 11.45 -21.24 3.10
N ASP A 55 12.71 -20.84 3.12
CA ASP A 55 13.43 -20.21 2.00
C ASP A 55 13.34 -21.05 0.70
N ASP A 56 13.50 -22.38 0.84
CA ASP A 56 13.45 -23.31 -0.28
C ASP A 56 12.05 -23.45 -0.89
N GLU A 57 11.01 -23.44 -0.05
CA GLU A 57 9.62 -23.47 -0.52
C GLU A 57 9.23 -22.13 -1.18
N PHE A 58 9.71 -21.02 -0.63
CA PHE A 58 9.47 -19.70 -1.20
C PHE A 58 10.07 -19.57 -2.61
N LYS A 59 11.30 -20.09 -2.82
CA LYS A 59 11.95 -20.11 -4.15
C LYS A 59 11.25 -21.03 -5.16
N ARG A 60 10.41 -21.97 -4.71
CA ARG A 60 9.62 -22.86 -5.59
C ARG A 60 8.33 -22.23 -6.11
N ILE A 61 7.97 -21.03 -5.64
CA ILE A 61 6.76 -20.33 -6.11
C ILE A 61 6.89 -20.06 -7.61
N ILE A 62 5.90 -20.50 -8.37
CA ILE A 62 5.83 -20.30 -9.81
C ILE A 62 5.08 -18.99 -10.06
N LEU A 63 5.74 -18.07 -10.76
CA LEU A 63 5.16 -16.81 -11.21
C LEU A 63 5.02 -16.83 -12.74
N PRO A 64 3.90 -16.33 -13.29
CA PRO A 64 3.74 -16.19 -14.72
C PRO A 64 4.70 -15.13 -15.29
N ASP A 65 5.13 -15.31 -16.53
CA ASP A 65 5.83 -14.28 -17.28
C ASP A 65 4.81 -13.25 -17.79
N ILE A 66 4.94 -11.99 -17.34
CA ILE A 66 3.98 -10.92 -17.60
C ILE A 66 4.65 -9.87 -18.51
N PRO A 67 4.06 -9.53 -19.67
CA PRO A 67 4.58 -8.49 -20.54
C PRO A 67 4.72 -7.13 -19.85
N VAL A 68 5.77 -6.39 -20.19
CA VAL A 68 6.10 -5.07 -19.59
C VAL A 68 4.95 -4.06 -19.71
N SER A 69 4.17 -4.11 -20.79
CA SER A 69 2.98 -3.26 -20.97
C SER A 69 1.94 -3.51 -19.88
N ILE A 70 1.61 -4.77 -19.61
CA ILE A 70 0.67 -5.17 -18.55
C ILE A 70 1.22 -4.80 -17.17
N GLN A 71 2.52 -5.01 -16.95
CA GLN A 71 3.16 -4.61 -15.69
C GLN A 71 3.07 -3.10 -15.45
N SER A 72 3.17 -2.30 -16.51
CA SER A 72 3.05 -0.84 -16.46
C SER A 72 1.62 -0.41 -16.14
N ASP A 73 0.62 -1.07 -16.72
CA ASP A 73 -0.80 -0.82 -16.42
C ASP A 73 -1.15 -1.16 -14.97
N ILE A 74 -0.64 -2.29 -14.47
CA ILE A 74 -0.80 -2.68 -13.06
C ILE A 74 -0.17 -1.62 -12.17
N LYS A 75 1.08 -1.24 -12.45
CA LYS A 75 1.79 -0.21 -11.70
C LYS A 75 0.99 1.09 -11.63
N LYS A 76 0.49 1.59 -12.77
CA LYS A 76 -0.34 2.79 -12.83
C LYS A 76 -1.56 2.69 -11.91
N LYS A 77 -2.32 1.58 -12.00
CA LYS A 77 -3.51 1.37 -11.16
C LYS A 77 -3.17 1.29 -9.67
N ILE A 78 -2.06 0.65 -9.31
CA ILE A 78 -1.60 0.56 -7.93
C ILE A 78 -1.21 1.95 -7.42
N THR A 79 -0.47 2.74 -8.19
CA THR A 79 -0.11 4.12 -7.84
C THR A 79 -1.35 4.99 -7.63
N GLU A 80 -2.31 4.95 -8.56
CA GLU A 80 -3.59 5.67 -8.44
C GLU A 80 -4.36 5.26 -7.17
N MET A 81 -4.41 3.97 -6.87
CA MET A 81 -5.05 3.45 -5.67
C MET A 81 -4.39 3.96 -4.39
N TYR A 82 -3.06 3.98 -4.30
CA TYR A 82 -2.35 4.53 -3.15
C TYR A 82 -2.57 6.03 -2.99
N ASN A 83 -2.58 6.80 -4.09
CA ASN A 83 -2.87 8.22 -4.08
C ASN A 83 -4.29 8.50 -3.57
N ALA A 84 -5.28 7.76 -4.10
CA ALA A 84 -6.68 7.87 -3.65
C ALA A 84 -6.82 7.50 -2.16
N LYS A 85 -6.13 6.44 -1.71
CA LYS A 85 -6.12 6.05 -0.30
C LYS A 85 -5.49 7.11 0.60
N ALA A 86 -4.37 7.71 0.19
CA ALA A 86 -3.71 8.78 0.93
C ALA A 86 -4.63 10.01 1.05
N LEU A 87 -5.28 10.41 -0.04
CA LEU A 87 -6.27 11.48 -0.03
C LEU A 87 -7.44 11.15 0.90
N SER A 88 -8.02 9.95 0.79
CA SER A 88 -9.12 9.51 1.65
C SER A 88 -8.75 9.57 3.13
N ASN A 89 -7.56 9.11 3.52
CA ASN A 89 -7.11 9.16 4.91
C ASN A 89 -6.94 10.59 5.42
N ARG A 90 -6.42 11.49 4.58
CA ARG A 90 -6.27 12.91 4.93
C ARG A 90 -7.62 13.58 5.12
N LEU A 91 -8.56 13.37 4.18
CA LEU A 91 -9.93 13.89 4.29
C LEU A 91 -10.63 13.37 5.56
N LEU A 92 -10.44 12.09 5.88
CA LEU A 92 -10.97 11.50 7.10
C LEU A 92 -10.38 12.17 8.36
N ASN A 93 -9.08 12.46 8.38
CA ASN A 93 -8.45 13.15 9.50
C ASN A 93 -8.95 14.60 9.65
N ILE A 94 -9.11 15.32 8.54
CA ILE A 94 -9.71 16.67 8.55
C ILE A 94 -11.13 16.60 9.11
N ALA A 95 -11.95 15.66 8.67
CA ALA A 95 -13.30 15.50 9.19
C ALA A 95 -13.32 15.21 10.70
N LYS A 96 -12.44 14.32 11.17
CA LYS A 96 -12.31 14.00 12.60
C LYS A 96 -11.92 15.22 13.43
N GLN A 97 -10.85 15.92 13.03
CA GLN A 97 -10.38 17.11 13.73
C GLN A 97 -11.41 18.25 13.68
N GLY A 98 -12.14 18.38 12.57
CA GLY A 98 -13.24 19.32 12.48
C GLY A 98 -14.34 19.05 13.51
N VAL A 99 -14.69 17.79 13.75
CA VAL A 99 -15.64 17.40 14.81
C VAL A 99 -15.07 17.72 16.19
N GLU A 100 -13.80 17.44 16.44
CA GLU A 100 -13.14 17.78 17.71
C GLU A 100 -13.20 19.29 17.98
N ILE A 101 -12.88 20.13 16.99
CA ILE A 101 -12.97 21.59 17.11
C ILE A 101 -14.41 22.06 17.36
N ALA A 102 -15.40 21.47 16.70
CA ALA A 102 -16.80 21.83 16.89
C ALA A 102 -17.29 21.55 18.31
N ILE A 103 -16.78 20.47 18.93
CA ILE A 103 -17.08 20.10 20.32
C ILE A 103 -16.35 21.03 21.31
N GLU A 104 -15.07 21.30 21.07
CA GLU A 104 -14.22 22.07 21.99
C GLU A 104 -14.48 23.57 21.94
N LYS A 105 -14.92 24.09 20.79
CA LYS A 105 -15.11 25.52 20.55
C LYS A 105 -16.52 25.81 20.06
N ASP A 106 -16.74 25.75 18.74
CA ASP A 106 -18.04 25.92 18.10
C ASP A 106 -18.00 25.48 16.62
N GLU A 107 -19.19 25.33 16.03
CA GLU A 107 -19.36 24.86 14.65
C GLU A 107 -18.77 25.81 13.59
N LYS A 108 -18.74 27.11 13.86
CA LYS A 108 -18.26 28.10 12.90
C LYS A 108 -16.73 28.05 12.79
N GLU A 109 -16.03 28.01 13.92
CA GLU A 109 -14.57 27.82 13.93
C GLU A 109 -14.16 26.51 13.24
N ALA A 110 -14.92 25.44 13.45
CA ALA A 110 -14.69 24.16 12.78
C ALA A 110 -14.86 24.26 11.25
N GLN A 111 -15.92 24.89 10.77
CA GLN A 111 -16.18 25.07 9.34
C GLN A 111 -15.09 25.92 8.67
N ASP A 112 -14.69 27.01 9.30
CA ASP A 112 -13.62 27.89 8.80
C ASP A 112 -12.29 27.11 8.70
N TRP A 113 -11.96 26.33 9.73
CA TRP A 113 -10.75 25.50 9.75
C TRP A 113 -10.77 24.41 8.66
N ILE A 114 -11.87 23.65 8.52
CA ILE A 114 -12.02 22.64 7.46
C ILE A 114 -11.86 23.29 6.09
N GLY A 115 -12.50 24.44 5.86
CA GLY A 115 -12.41 25.19 4.61
C GLY A 115 -10.96 25.64 4.29
N MET A 116 -10.22 26.06 5.31
CA MET A 116 -8.80 26.40 5.18
C MET A 116 -7.95 25.17 4.81
N GLU A 117 -8.14 24.03 5.48
CA GLU A 117 -7.40 22.81 5.17
C GLU A 117 -7.70 22.30 3.77
N LEU A 118 -8.97 22.28 3.35
CA LEU A 118 -9.36 21.83 2.00
C LEU A 118 -8.75 22.70 0.88
N LYS A 119 -8.61 24.01 1.10
CA LYS A 119 -7.99 24.93 0.12
C LYS A 119 -6.52 24.60 -0.16
N LYS A 120 -5.77 24.11 0.83
CA LYS A 120 -4.36 23.69 0.64
C LYS A 120 -4.21 22.57 -0.40
N TYR A 121 -5.25 21.79 -0.63
CA TYR A 121 -5.24 20.67 -1.58
C TYR A 121 -5.72 21.04 -2.99
N SER A 122 -6.52 22.11 -3.13
CA SER A 122 -7.00 22.56 -4.46
C SER A 122 -5.88 23.14 -5.33
N GLN A 123 -4.75 23.52 -4.72
CA GLN A 123 -3.58 24.08 -5.41
C GLN A 123 -2.67 23.02 -6.05
N PHE A 124 -2.84 21.74 -5.73
CA PHE A 124 -2.10 20.62 -6.34
C PHE A 124 -2.77 20.02 -7.59
N VAL A 125 -3.99 20.46 -7.93
CA VAL A 125 -4.77 19.92 -9.08
C VAL A 125 -4.59 20.75 -10.36
N TYR A 126 -3.95 21.93 -10.27
CA TYR A 126 -3.76 22.87 -11.38
C TYR A 126 -2.29 23.11 -11.80
N CYS A 127 -1.37 22.23 -11.40
CA CYS A 127 0.03 22.23 -11.88
C CYS A 127 0.31 20.93 -12.63
#